data_AF-A0A0G0Z0Q1-F1
#
_entry.id   AF-A0A0G0Z0Q1-F1
#
_cell.length_a   1.000
_cell.length_b   1.000
_cell.length_c   1.000
_cell.angle_alpha   90.00
_cell.angle_beta   90.00
_cell.angle_gamma   90.00
#
_symmetry.space_group_name_H-M   'P 1'
#
loop_
_entity.id
_entity.type
_entity.pdbx_description
1 polymer ?
#
loop_
_entity_poly.entity_id
_entity_poly.type
_entity_poly.pdbx_seq_one_letter_code
_entity_poly.pdbx_strand_id
1 'polypeptide(L)'
;MWNKVDIKIYLVHVTKDREKAVVVWLSSYEGPLVRVFDSVEVINSFYQGLFGKPAPEYVNVTRNLFWKEIEKLQEQDNGLREYDFREIRKSLV
;
A
#
# COMPACT_ATOMS: atom_id res chain seq x y z
N MET A 1 -4.14 25.95 2.83
CA MET A 1 -3.33 24.93 2.12
C MET A 1 -3.87 23.59 2.56
N TRP A 2 -4.40 22.77 1.63
CA TRP A 2 -4.99 21.49 1.98
C TRP A 2 -3.89 20.43 2.10
N ASN A 3 -3.83 19.81 3.27
CA ASN A 3 -2.86 18.79 3.68
C ASN A 3 -3.16 17.49 2.90
N LYS A 4 -2.36 17.16 1.86
CA LYS A 4 -2.67 16.04 0.97
C LYS A 4 -2.02 14.74 1.49
N VAL A 5 -2.77 14.01 2.31
CA VAL A 5 -2.51 12.58 2.56
C VAL A 5 -3.08 11.81 1.37
N ASP A 6 -2.24 11.01 0.69
CA ASP A 6 -2.66 10.10 -0.37
C ASP A 6 -2.49 8.66 0.13
N ILE A 7 -3.59 7.91 0.17
CA ILE A 7 -3.60 6.51 0.61
C ILE A 7 -4.11 5.66 -0.52
N LYS A 8 -3.28 4.73 -0.98
CA LYS A 8 -3.63 3.71 -1.97
C LYS A 8 -3.57 2.34 -1.35
N ILE A 9 -4.56 1.51 -1.70
CA ILE A 9 -4.62 0.13 -1.24
C ILE A 9 -4.58 -0.78 -2.46
N TYR A 10 -3.55 -1.61 -2.54
CA TYR A 10 -3.36 -2.58 -3.61
C TYR A 10 -3.77 -3.96 -3.13
N LEU A 11 -4.65 -4.65 -3.85
CA LEU A 11 -4.88 -6.08 -3.65
C LEU A 11 -3.96 -6.83 -4.60
N VAL A 12 -2.88 -7.36 -4.05
CA VAL A 12 -1.78 -7.95 -4.81
C VAL A 12 -1.95 -9.46 -4.88
N HIS A 13 -2.20 -9.98 -6.08
CA HIS A 13 -2.22 -11.42 -6.34
C HIS A 13 -0.77 -11.96 -6.37
N VAL A 14 -0.38 -12.69 -5.31
CA VAL A 14 0.93 -13.34 -5.17
C VAL A 14 0.95 -14.67 -5.90
N THR A 15 -0.14 -15.44 -5.78
CA THR A 15 -0.43 -16.64 -6.58
C THR A 15 -1.89 -16.62 -7.03
N LYS A 16 -2.37 -17.66 -7.73
CA LYS A 16 -3.79 -17.77 -8.11
C LYS A 16 -4.74 -17.79 -6.91
N ASP A 17 -4.31 -18.39 -5.82
CA ASP A 17 -5.15 -18.63 -4.63
C ASP A 17 -4.71 -17.79 -3.43
N ARG A 18 -3.72 -16.91 -3.60
CA ARG A 18 -3.17 -16.10 -2.52
C ARG A 18 -3.06 -14.64 -2.93
N GLU A 19 -3.81 -13.82 -2.22
CA GLU A 19 -3.74 -12.36 -2.30
C GLU A 19 -3.20 -11.76 -1.01
N LYS A 20 -2.63 -10.57 -1.12
CA LYS A 20 -2.17 -9.75 0.00
C LYS A 20 -2.64 -8.33 -0.25
N ALA A 21 -3.15 -7.66 0.78
CA ALA A 21 -3.45 -6.24 0.66
C ALA A 21 -2.22 -5.43 1.06
N VAL A 22 -1.83 -4.44 0.26
CA VAL A 22 -0.71 -3.54 0.55
C VAL A 22 -1.23 -2.12 0.63
N VAL A 23 -1.13 -1.51 1.81
CA VAL A 23 -1.38 -0.09 2.00
C VAL A 23 -0.11 0.67 1.69
N VAL A 24 -0.23 1.69 0.83
CA VAL A 24 0.78 2.70 0.58
C VAL A 24 0.20 4.03 1.03
N TRP A 25 0.75 4.60 2.09
CA TRP A 25 0.38 5.90 2.61
C TRP A 25 1.53 6.88 2.33
N LEU A 26 1.24 7.90 1.52
CA LEU A 26 2.10 9.02 1.23
C LEU A 26 1.60 10.25 1.97
N SER A 27 2.46 10.87 2.76
CA SER A 27 2.17 12.06 3.56
C SER A 27 3.24 13.09 3.30
N SER A 28 2.85 14.36 3.20
CA SER A 28 3.79 15.48 3.14
C SER A 28 4.34 15.87 4.52
N TYR A 29 3.85 15.26 5.60
CA TYR A 29 4.23 15.59 6.99
C TYR A 29 5.05 14.49 7.66
N GLU A 30 4.79 13.24 7.27
CA GLU A 30 5.42 12.05 7.83
C GLU A 30 6.04 11.25 6.69
N GLY A 31 7.06 10.44 7.01
CA GLY A 31 7.63 9.51 6.05
C GLY A 31 6.56 8.56 5.48
N PRO A 32 6.79 7.98 4.29
CA PRO A 32 5.84 7.03 3.71
C PRO A 32 5.68 5.82 4.62
N LEU A 33 4.46 5.29 4.69
CA LEU A 33 4.16 4.06 5.39
C LEU A 33 3.67 3.02 4.37
N VAL A 34 4.37 1.90 4.29
CA VAL A 34 3.96 0.75 3.47
C VAL A 34 3.73 -0.44 4.37
N ARG A 35 2.53 -1.02 4.34
CA ARG A 35 2.17 -2.17 5.19
C ARG A 35 1.44 -3.24 4.40
N VAL A 36 1.82 -4.50 4.60
CA VAL A 36 1.18 -5.67 4.02
C VAL A 36 0.21 -6.28 5.02
N PHE A 37 -0.93 -6.74 4.53
CA PHE A 37 -1.99 -7.39 5.28
C PHE A 37 -2.35 -8.71 4.61
N ASP A 38 -2.76 -9.68 5.43
CA ASP A 38 -3.05 -11.03 4.96
C ASP A 38 -4.42 -11.17 4.28
N SER A 39 -5.33 -10.22 4.48
CA SER A 39 -6.66 -10.26 3.89
C SER A 39 -7.36 -8.89 3.84
N VAL A 40 -8.44 -8.81 3.08
CA VAL A 40 -9.33 -7.64 2.94
C VAL A 40 -10.05 -7.32 4.26
N GLU A 41 -10.40 -8.32 5.06
CA GLU A 41 -11.05 -8.15 6.36
C GLU A 41 -10.13 -7.45 7.36
N VAL A 42 -8.85 -7.85 7.41
CA VAL A 42 -7.87 -7.27 8.34
C VAL A 42 -7.63 -5.81 8.01
N ILE A 43 -7.45 -5.48 6.74
CA ILE A 43 -7.23 -4.09 6.31
C ILE A 43 -8.47 -3.22 6.52
N ASN A 44 -9.68 -3.74 6.29
CA ASN A 44 -10.92 -3.01 6.59
C ASN A 44 -11.03 -2.69 8.09
N SER A 45 -10.73 -3.66 8.94
CA SER A 45 -10.74 -3.49 10.39
C SER A 45 -9.70 -2.45 10.83
N PHE A 46 -8.49 -2.51 10.26
CA PHE A 46 -7.42 -1.55 10.50
C PHE A 46 -7.83 -0.13 10.08
N TYR A 47 -8.41 0.02 8.88
CA TYR A 47 -8.80 1.32 8.34
C TYR A 47 -9.98 1.94 9.12
N GLN A 48 -10.97 1.12 9.47
CA GLN A 48 -12.09 1.54 10.31
C GLN A 48 -11.61 1.98 11.69
N GLY A 49 -10.64 1.28 12.29
CA GLY A 49 -10.07 1.63 13.59
C GLY A 49 -9.29 2.96 13.58
N LEU A 50 -8.56 3.25 12.50
CA LEU A 50 -7.78 4.49 12.39
C LEU A 50 -8.60 5.71 11.99
N PHE A 51 -9.50 5.55 11.02
CA PHE A 51 -10.16 6.68 10.36
C PHE A 51 -11.65 6.77 10.64
N GLY A 52 -12.24 5.80 11.35
CA GLY A 52 -13.68 5.74 11.63
C GLY A 52 -14.55 5.54 10.38
N LYS A 53 -13.95 5.13 9.25
CA LYS A 53 -14.61 5.00 7.96
C LYS A 53 -14.11 3.76 7.21
N PRO A 54 -14.87 3.22 6.25
CA PRO A 54 -14.43 2.09 5.45
C PRO A 54 -13.16 2.41 4.65
N ALA A 55 -12.42 1.35 4.30
CA ALA A 55 -11.28 1.47 3.41
C ALA A 55 -11.70 2.04 2.04
N PRO A 56 -10.85 2.86 1.40
CA PRO A 56 -11.07 3.28 0.01
C PRO A 56 -11.03 2.07 -0.93
N GLU A 57 -11.39 2.30 -2.20
CA GLU A 57 -11.37 1.26 -3.22
C GLU A 57 -10.00 0.59 -3.36
N TYR A 58 -10.04 -0.72 -3.57
CA TYR A 58 -8.86 -1.55 -3.78
C TYR A 58 -8.46 -1.56 -5.25
N VAL A 59 -7.15 -1.43 -5.50
CA VAL A 59 -6.57 -1.61 -6.83
C VAL A 59 -6.09 -3.05 -6.97
N ASN A 60 -6.82 -3.85 -7.74
CA ASN A 60 -6.45 -5.24 -8.03
C ASN A 60 -5.26 -5.29 -9.00
N VAL A 61 -4.15 -5.90 -8.58
CA VAL A 61 -2.91 -5.94 -9.36
C VAL A 61 -2.19 -7.28 -9.21
N THR A 62 -1.48 -7.70 -10.24
CA THR A 62 -0.49 -8.77 -10.09
C THR A 62 0.72 -8.27 -9.33
N ARG A 63 1.49 -9.16 -8.70
CA ARG A 63 2.76 -8.80 -8.04
C ARG A 63 3.70 -7.97 -8.94
N ASN A 64 3.84 -8.34 -10.21
CA ASN A 64 4.72 -7.63 -11.13
C ASN A 64 4.20 -6.22 -11.45
N LEU A 65 2.89 -6.07 -11.60
CA LEU A 65 2.28 -4.76 -11.85
C LEU A 65 2.36 -3.87 -10.60
N PHE A 66 2.14 -4.43 -9.42
CA PHE A 66 2.33 -3.73 -8.14
C PHE A 66 3.72 -3.07 -8.07
N TRP A 67 4.79 -3.82 -8.34
CA TRP A 67 6.15 -3.28 -8.28
C TRP A 67 6.41 -2.19 -9.33
N LYS A 68 5.85 -2.32 -10.54
CA LYS A 68 5.91 -1.24 -11.55
C LYS A 68 5.20 0.04 -11.08
N GLU A 69 4.07 -0.09 -10.39
CA GLU A 69 3.38 1.07 -9.83
C GLU A 69 4.18 1.71 -8.68
N ILE A 70 4.84 0.90 -7.84
CA ILE A 70 5.75 1.42 -6.81
C ILE A 70 6.92 2.17 -7.44
N GLU A 71 7.56 1.63 -8.49
CA GLU A 71 8.65 2.31 -9.21
C GLU A 71 8.21 3.69 -9.73
N LYS A 72 7.04 3.78 -10.37
CA LYS A 72 6.46 5.06 -10.81
C LYS A 72 6.21 6.02 -9.65
N LEU A 73 5.73 5.51 -8.50
CA LEU A 73 5.51 6.36 -7.32
C LEU A 73 6.83 6.85 -6.72
N GLN A 74 7.91 6.05 -6.75
CA GLN A 74 9.24 6.46 -6.28
C GLN A 74 9.87 7.54 -7.18
N GLU A 75 9.52 7.59 -8.46
CA GLU A 75 9.91 8.70 -9.34
C GLU A 75 9.23 10.01 -8.94
N GLN A 76 8.02 9.94 -8.36
CA GLN A 76 7.18 11.09 -8.04
C GLN A 76 7.30 11.55 -6.57
N ASP A 77 7.70 10.66 -5.65
CA ASP A 77 7.75 10.90 -4.22
C ASP A 77 9.15 10.61 -3.64
N ASN A 78 9.81 11.65 -3.12
CA ASN A 78 11.16 11.54 -2.56
C ASN A 78 11.21 10.64 -1.31
N GLY A 79 10.17 10.65 -0.48
CA GLY A 79 10.13 9.81 0.72
C GLY A 79 10.05 8.33 0.34
N LEU A 80 9.16 8.01 -0.61
CA LEU A 80 9.00 6.63 -1.09
C LEU A 80 10.25 6.13 -1.83
N ARG A 81 10.98 7.02 -2.50
CA ARG A 81 12.27 6.69 -3.15
C ARG A 81 13.30 6.16 -2.16
N GLU A 82 13.33 6.70 -0.95
CA GLU A 82 14.27 6.30 0.11
C GLU A 82 13.74 5.15 0.99
N TYR A 83 12.49 4.74 0.81
CA TYR A 83 11.86 3.70 1.61
C TYR A 83 12.49 2.31 1.37
N ASP A 84 12.79 1.60 2.45
CA ASP A 84 13.33 0.24 2.39
C ASP A 84 12.21 -0.80 2.19
N PHE A 85 12.06 -1.27 0.94
CA PHE A 85 11.06 -2.27 0.57
C PHE A 85 11.47 -3.72 0.85
N ARG A 86 12.62 -4.02 1.48
CA ARG A 86 13.10 -5.40 1.68
C ARG A 86 12.07 -6.29 2.39
N GLU A 87 11.44 -5.81 3.45
CA GLU A 87 10.43 -6.58 4.19
C GLU A 87 9.13 -6.76 3.41
N ILE A 88 8.73 -5.75 2.62
CA ILE A 88 7.57 -5.85 1.73
C ILE A 88 7.82 -6.89 0.64
N ARG A 89 9.03 -6.92 0.07
CA ARG A 89 9.44 -7.92 -0.92
C ARG A 89 9.34 -9.34 -0.36
N LYS A 90 9.83 -9.59 0.87
CA LYS A 90 9.71 -10.89 1.54
C LYS A 90 8.26 -11.32 1.76
N SER A 91 7.37 -10.37 2.05
CA SER A 91 5.96 -10.63 2.33
C SER A 91 5.13 -10.97 1.08
N LEU A 92 5.63 -10.62 -0.11
CA LEU A 92 4.98 -10.83 -1.40
C LEU A 92 5.63 -11.96 -2.23
N VAL A 93 6.36 -12.88 -1.58
CA VAL A 93 6.93 -14.09 -2.21
C VAL A 93 5.91 -15.22 -2.27
#